data_AF-A0AAV1V9P0-F1
#
_entry.id   AF-A0AAV1V9P0-F1
#
_cell.length_a   1.000
_cell.length_b   1.000
_cell.length_c   1.000
_cell.angle_alpha   90.00
_cell.angle_beta   90.00
_cell.angle_gamma   90.00
#
_symmetry.space_group_name_H-M   'P 1'
#
loop_
_entity.id
_entity.type
_entity.pdbx_description
1 polymer ?
#
loop_
_entity_poly.entity_id
_entity_poly.type
_entity_poly.pdbx_seq_one_letter_code
_entity_poly.pdbx_strand_id
1 'polypeptide(L)'
;MGIHAVSVMLEALNRDAQHATIANFIQNELDAEREKVALLHQQGSQQAELLREQGAQQFELLRQQQAAAGGSMHSRRPETLKIDISKYRGVEEDSLLRWFVELDDATRARRIDDGVMQVAFAQSNLAGRAKNWASGLKLHDPYAFESLEVFKSRLRQTFEPPRAEFRA
;
A
#
# COMPACT_ATOMS: atom_id res chain seq x y z
N MET A 1 36.83 -7.27 -62.74
CA MET A 1 38.16 -6.72 -63.12
C MET A 1 39.03 -6.35 -61.92
N GLY A 2 38.51 -5.73 -60.85
CA GLY A 2 39.35 -5.25 -59.73
C GLY A 2 39.94 -6.34 -58.79
N ILE A 3 39.17 -7.38 -58.43
CA ILE A 3 39.59 -8.37 -57.43
C ILE A 3 40.80 -9.21 -57.91
N HIS A 4 40.82 -9.59 -59.20
CA HIS A 4 41.97 -10.31 -59.78
C HIS A 4 43.23 -9.44 -59.87
N ALA A 5 43.10 -8.14 -60.15
CA ALA A 5 44.24 -7.23 -60.20
C ALA A 5 44.88 -7.04 -58.81
N VAL A 6 44.06 -6.94 -57.76
CA VAL A 6 44.53 -6.82 -56.36
C VAL A 6 45.21 -8.12 -55.91
N SER A 7 44.67 -9.28 -56.28
CA SER A 7 45.27 -10.58 -55.95
C SER A 7 46.66 -10.75 -56.59
N VAL A 8 46.80 -10.41 -57.88
CA VAL A 8 48.08 -10.50 -58.60
C VAL A 8 49.13 -9.51 -58.05
N MET A 9 48.72 -8.31 -57.65
CA MET A 9 49.61 -7.32 -57.03
C MET A 9 50.09 -7.74 -55.62
N LEU A 10 49.23 -8.39 -54.85
CA LEU A 10 49.59 -8.93 -53.54
C LEU A 10 50.57 -10.11 -53.67
N GLU A 11 50.35 -11.02 -54.63
CA GLU A 11 51.23 -12.18 -54.88
C GLU A 11 52.65 -11.81 -55.35
N ALA A 12 52.82 -10.62 -55.95
CA ALA A 12 54.12 -10.09 -56.37
C ALA A 12 54.97 -9.52 -55.21
N LEU A 13 54.39 -9.35 -54.02
CA LEU A 13 55.09 -8.89 -52.82
C LEU A 13 55.73 -10.05 -52.04
N ASN A 14 56.79 -9.78 -51.27
CA ASN A 14 57.31 -10.79 -50.34
C ASN A 14 56.30 -11.06 -49.20
N ARG A 15 56.43 -12.22 -48.55
CA ARG A 15 55.49 -12.71 -47.55
C ARG A 15 55.28 -11.77 -46.36
N ASP A 16 56.32 -11.07 -45.93
CA ASP A 16 56.24 -10.12 -44.80
C ASP A 16 55.47 -8.85 -45.19
N ALA A 17 55.68 -8.35 -46.42
CA ALA A 17 54.92 -7.22 -46.95
C ALA A 17 53.43 -7.56 -47.20
N GLN A 18 53.13 -8.79 -47.60
CA GLN A 18 51.75 -9.29 -47.70
C GLN A 18 51.05 -9.32 -46.34
N HIS A 19 51.72 -9.89 -45.32
CA HIS A 19 51.18 -9.97 -43.96
C HIS A 19 50.93 -8.57 -43.37
N ALA A 20 51.87 -7.63 -43.56
CA ALA A 20 51.69 -6.25 -43.11
C ALA A 20 50.50 -5.56 -43.79
N THR A 21 50.30 -5.81 -45.09
CA THR A 21 49.18 -5.24 -45.86
C THR A 21 47.84 -5.77 -45.35
N ILE A 22 47.74 -7.08 -45.10
CA ILE A 22 46.53 -7.71 -44.54
C ILE A 22 46.25 -7.22 -43.13
N ALA A 23 47.28 -7.11 -42.28
CA ALA A 23 47.14 -6.63 -40.90
C ALA A 23 46.64 -5.18 -40.85
N ASN A 24 47.18 -4.30 -41.68
CA ASN A 24 46.74 -2.91 -41.77
C ASN A 24 45.29 -2.80 -42.26
N PHE A 25 44.90 -3.62 -43.23
CA PHE A 25 43.50 -3.66 -43.70
C PHE A 25 42.55 -4.06 -42.56
N ILE A 26 42.86 -5.14 -41.84
CA ILE A 26 42.05 -5.60 -40.71
C ILE A 26 41.98 -4.54 -39.61
N GLN A 27 43.11 -3.87 -39.30
CA GLN A 27 43.16 -2.85 -38.28
C GLN A 27 42.32 -1.62 -38.66
N ASN A 28 42.41 -1.18 -39.91
CA ASN A 28 41.62 -0.05 -40.42
C ASN A 28 40.12 -0.37 -40.39
N GLU A 29 39.72 -1.57 -40.82
CA GLU A 29 38.32 -2.01 -40.74
C GLU A 29 37.84 -2.12 -39.29
N LEU A 30 38.67 -2.66 -38.39
CA LEU A 30 38.35 -2.77 -36.97
C LEU A 30 38.17 -1.40 -36.31
N ASP A 31 39.03 -0.43 -36.65
CA ASP A 31 38.94 0.92 -36.11
C ASP A 31 37.73 1.68 -36.67
N ALA A 32 37.40 1.47 -37.94
CA ALA A 32 36.16 2.00 -38.53
C ALA A 32 34.90 1.43 -37.84
N GLU A 33 34.89 0.13 -37.52
CA GLU A 33 33.78 -0.49 -36.78
C GLU A 33 33.71 0.00 -35.32
N ARG A 34 34.85 0.18 -34.66
CA ARG A 34 34.90 0.76 -33.30
C ARG A 34 34.33 2.17 -33.27
N GLU A 35 34.65 2.98 -34.27
CA GLU A 35 34.13 4.35 -34.40
C GLU A 35 32.60 4.34 -34.57
N LYS A 36 32.08 3.43 -35.42
CA LYS A 36 30.61 3.24 -35.58
C LYS A 36 29.94 2.81 -34.27
N VAL A 37 30.53 1.86 -33.55
CA VAL A 37 30.00 1.39 -32.26
C VAL A 37 30.02 2.52 -31.22
N ALA A 38 31.08 3.32 -31.17
CA ALA A 38 31.17 4.46 -30.26
C ALA A 38 30.08 5.50 -30.55
N LEU A 39 29.80 5.75 -31.83
CA LEU A 39 28.74 6.68 -32.24
C LEU A 39 27.34 6.16 -31.89
N LEU A 40 27.08 4.87 -32.14
CA LEU A 40 25.81 4.24 -31.73
C LEU A 40 25.60 4.28 -30.22
N HIS A 41 26.65 4.01 -29.44
CA HIS A 41 26.58 4.08 -27.99
C HIS A 41 26.35 5.52 -27.50
N GLN A 42 27.02 6.50 -28.11
CA GLN A 42 26.80 7.92 -27.82
C GLN A 42 25.35 8.34 -28.14
N GLN A 43 24.81 7.91 -29.28
CA GLN A 43 23.43 8.22 -29.64
C GLN A 43 22.44 7.55 -28.67
N GLY A 44 22.68 6.29 -28.30
CA GLY A 44 21.86 5.57 -27.33
C GLY A 44 21.89 6.20 -25.94
N SER A 45 23.06 6.67 -25.48
CA SER A 45 23.19 7.34 -24.19
C SER A 45 22.48 8.71 -24.18
N GLN A 46 22.61 9.48 -25.27
CA GLN A 46 21.87 10.74 -25.44
C GLN A 46 20.35 10.52 -25.43
N GLN A 47 19.87 9.48 -26.12
CA GLN A 47 18.44 9.15 -26.16
C GLN A 47 17.93 8.70 -24.79
N ALA A 48 18.72 7.90 -24.05
CA ALA A 48 18.38 7.45 -22.71
C ALA A 48 18.30 8.62 -21.71
N GLU A 49 19.21 9.59 -21.80
CA GLU A 49 19.19 10.78 -20.94
C GLU A 49 17.95 11.64 -21.24
N LEU A 50 17.60 11.85 -22.51
CA LEU A 50 16.40 12.59 -22.88
C LEU A 50 15.12 11.95 -22.29
N LEU A 51 15.02 10.62 -22.35
CA LEU A 51 13.92 9.87 -21.75
C LEU A 51 13.89 10.01 -20.22
N ARG A 52 15.06 9.97 -19.58
CA ARG A 52 15.21 10.18 -18.13
C ARG A 52 14.79 11.58 -17.71
N GLU A 53 15.25 12.61 -18.42
CA GLU A 53 14.88 14.00 -18.17
C GLU A 53 13.38 14.23 -18.36
N GLN A 54 12.81 13.70 -19.45
CA GLN A 54 11.37 13.77 -19.69
C GLN A 54 10.58 13.08 -18.56
N GLY A 55 11.02 11.89 -18.12
CA GLY A 55 10.41 11.20 -17.00
C GLY A 55 10.53 11.98 -15.68
N ALA A 56 11.68 12.61 -15.42
CA ALA A 56 11.88 13.44 -14.23
C ALA A 56 10.96 14.67 -14.24
N GLN A 57 10.83 15.35 -15.38
CA GLN A 57 9.92 16.49 -15.56
C GLN A 57 8.46 16.08 -15.35
N GLN A 58 8.02 14.95 -15.91
CA GLN A 58 6.66 14.44 -15.71
C GLN A 58 6.39 14.13 -14.24
N PHE A 59 7.34 13.49 -13.56
CA PHE A 59 7.21 13.16 -12.15
C PHE A 59 7.14 14.42 -11.26
N GLU A 60 7.95 15.42 -11.57
CA GLU A 60 7.94 16.69 -10.86
C GLU A 60 6.63 17.47 -11.08
N LEU A 61 6.11 17.48 -12.30
CA LEU A 61 4.79 18.06 -12.60
C LEU A 61 3.68 17.37 -11.79
N LEU A 62 3.69 16.03 -11.74
CA LEU A 62 2.72 15.27 -10.95
C LEU A 62 2.83 15.60 -9.46
N ARG A 63 4.04 15.73 -8.92
CA ARG A 63 4.29 16.15 -7.53
C ARG A 63 3.74 17.55 -7.27
N GLN A 64 3.99 18.51 -8.17
CA GLN A 64 3.48 19.88 -8.02
C GLN A 64 1.95 19.93 -8.06
N GLN A 65 1.31 19.16 -8.96
CA GLN A 65 -0.15 19.04 -8.97
C GLN A 65 -0.70 18.45 -7.67
N GLN A 66 -0.05 17.41 -7.13
CA GLN A 66 -0.42 16.84 -5.83
C GLN A 66 -0.22 17.84 -4.68
N ALA A 67 0.85 18.65 -4.70
CA ALA A 67 1.08 19.69 -3.70
C ALA A 67 0.05 20.82 -3.79
N ALA A 68 -0.33 21.23 -5.01
CA ALA A 68 -1.33 22.26 -5.25
C ALA A 68 -2.76 21.79 -4.91
N ALA A 69 -3.08 20.51 -5.16
CA ALA A 69 -4.35 19.90 -4.76
C ALA A 69 -4.38 19.49 -3.26
N GLY A 70 -3.21 19.32 -2.64
CA GLY A 70 -3.02 18.69 -1.33
C GLY A 70 -2.45 19.59 -0.25
N GLY A 71 -2.61 20.92 -0.35
CA GLY A 71 -2.19 21.91 0.65
C GLY A 71 -2.77 21.72 2.08
N SER A 72 -3.41 20.60 2.39
CA SER A 72 -3.96 20.27 3.71
C SER A 72 -3.93 18.76 4.06
N MET A 73 -3.00 17.95 3.54
CA MET A 73 -3.09 16.48 3.75
C MET A 73 -1.85 15.78 4.29
N HIS A 74 -1.15 16.40 5.24
CA HIS A 74 -0.54 15.64 6.35
C HIS A 74 -1.02 16.19 7.69
N SER A 75 -2.35 16.31 7.84
CA SER A 75 -2.90 15.82 9.10
C SER A 75 -2.42 14.37 9.19
N ARG A 76 -1.38 14.11 9.99
CA ARG A 76 -1.01 12.74 10.38
C ARG A 76 -2.33 12.12 10.78
N ARG A 77 -2.90 11.23 9.95
CA ARG A 77 -4.16 10.56 10.29
C ARG A 77 -3.91 10.00 11.68
N PRO A 78 -4.57 10.53 12.72
CA PRO A 78 -4.19 10.20 14.08
C PRO A 78 -4.28 8.68 14.20
N GLU A 79 -3.14 8.08 14.53
CA GLU A 79 -2.99 6.63 14.57
C GLU A 79 -4.06 6.08 15.51
N THR A 80 -4.93 5.22 14.97
CA THR A 80 -6.03 4.64 15.74
C THR A 80 -5.44 3.65 16.74
N LEU A 81 -5.63 3.91 18.02
CA LEU A 81 -5.10 3.04 19.08
C LEU A 81 -6.03 1.84 19.27
N LYS A 82 -5.49 0.62 19.11
CA LYS A 82 -6.22 -0.62 19.36
C LYS A 82 -6.16 -0.95 20.86
N ILE A 83 -7.12 -0.41 21.61
CA ILE A 83 -7.32 -0.77 23.02
C ILE A 83 -8.08 -2.10 23.08
N ASP A 84 -7.61 -3.04 23.89
CA ASP A 84 -8.32 -4.28 24.19
C ASP A 84 -9.40 -4.05 25.26
N ILE A 85 -10.56 -4.67 25.05
CA ILE A 85 -11.71 -4.60 25.95
C ILE A 85 -11.95 -6.00 26.51
N SER A 86 -12.24 -6.10 27.80
CA SER A 86 -12.70 -7.35 28.38
C SER A 86 -14.04 -7.75 27.76
N LYS A 87 -14.23 -9.03 27.40
CA LYS A 87 -15.52 -9.45 26.85
C LYS A 87 -16.61 -9.47 27.92
N TYR A 88 -17.77 -8.91 27.62
CA TYR A 88 -18.93 -9.00 28.51
C TYR A 88 -19.72 -10.28 28.25
N ARG A 89 -19.79 -11.18 29.24
CA ARG A 89 -20.50 -12.47 29.13
C ARG A 89 -21.95 -12.39 29.58
N GLY A 90 -22.31 -11.40 30.41
CA GLY A 90 -23.65 -11.27 30.97
C GLY A 90 -23.91 -12.21 32.15
N VAL A 91 -22.88 -12.42 32.97
CA VAL A 91 -22.94 -13.14 34.27
C VAL A 91 -22.82 -12.15 35.42
N GLU A 92 -23.13 -12.55 36.65
CA GLU A 92 -23.21 -11.66 37.82
C GLU A 92 -21.85 -11.04 38.19
N GLU A 93 -20.76 -11.75 37.93
CA GLU A 93 -19.39 -11.28 38.17
C GLU A 93 -18.94 -10.20 37.16
N ASP A 94 -19.61 -10.09 36.02
CA ASP A 94 -19.26 -9.11 34.99
C ASP A 94 -19.91 -7.75 35.32
N SER A 95 -19.09 -6.72 35.56
CA SER A 95 -19.60 -5.36 35.74
C SER A 95 -19.98 -4.72 34.41
N LEU A 96 -21.28 -4.63 34.14
CA LEU A 96 -21.83 -3.98 32.93
C LEU A 96 -21.41 -2.50 32.81
N LEU A 97 -21.44 -1.77 33.93
CA LEU A 97 -21.07 -0.36 33.95
C LEU A 97 -19.58 -0.14 33.63
N ARG A 98 -18.69 -0.96 34.21
CA ARG A 98 -17.26 -0.94 33.87
C ARG A 98 -17.06 -1.23 32.39
N TRP A 99 -17.74 -2.24 31.86
CA TRP A 99 -17.63 -2.61 30.46
C TRP A 99 -18.06 -1.48 29.51
N PHE A 100 -19.10 -0.72 29.85
CA PHE A 100 -19.49 0.46 29.06
C PHE A 100 -18.40 1.53 29.01
N VAL A 101 -17.71 1.78 30.13
CA VAL A 101 -16.60 2.73 30.17
C VAL A 101 -15.45 2.26 29.26
N GLU A 102 -15.06 0.98 29.37
CA GLU A 102 -14.01 0.40 28.51
C GLU A 102 -14.40 0.46 27.02
N LEU A 103 -15.67 0.21 26.70
CA LEU A 103 -16.21 0.30 25.34
C LEU A 103 -16.18 1.73 24.79
N ASP A 104 -16.54 2.73 25.59
CA ASP A 104 -16.55 4.14 25.19
C ASP A 104 -15.13 4.67 24.96
N ASP A 105 -14.20 4.30 25.84
CA ASP A 105 -12.80 4.67 25.69
C ASP A 105 -12.17 4.03 24.44
N ALA A 106 -12.45 2.75 24.19
CA ALA A 106 -11.98 2.07 22.99
C ALA A 106 -12.62 2.59 21.71
N THR A 107 -13.92 2.92 21.72
CA THR A 107 -14.62 3.55 20.59
C THR A 107 -13.98 4.89 20.24
N ARG A 108 -13.70 5.72 21.26
CA ARG A 108 -13.03 7.02 21.11
C ARG A 108 -11.59 6.87 20.61
N ALA A 109 -10.84 5.92 21.15
CA ALA A 109 -9.45 5.66 20.76
C ALA A 109 -9.30 5.14 19.32
N ARG A 110 -10.29 4.35 18.86
CA ARG A 110 -10.36 3.83 17.50
C ARG A 110 -11.01 4.80 16.50
N ARG A 111 -11.60 5.90 16.98
CA ARG A 111 -12.28 6.92 16.16
C ARG A 111 -13.40 6.33 15.30
N ILE A 112 -14.24 5.51 15.93
CA ILE A 112 -15.41 4.92 15.27
C ILE A 112 -16.58 5.90 15.40
N ASP A 113 -16.80 6.71 14.38
CA ASP A 113 -17.87 7.73 14.39
C ASP A 113 -19.20 7.20 13.83
N ASP A 114 -19.15 6.19 12.96
CA ASP A 114 -20.34 5.58 12.37
C ASP A 114 -21.10 4.71 13.40
N GLY A 115 -22.38 5.00 13.60
CA GLY A 115 -23.21 4.33 14.60
C GLY A 115 -23.37 2.82 14.36
N VAL A 116 -23.43 2.39 13.10
CA VAL A 116 -23.52 0.98 12.74
C VAL A 116 -22.22 0.26 13.09
N MET A 117 -21.06 0.88 12.81
CA MET A 117 -19.75 0.36 13.20
C MET A 117 -19.57 0.31 14.72
N GLN A 118 -20.06 1.30 15.46
CA GLN A 118 -20.04 1.30 16.92
C GLN A 118 -20.82 0.11 17.50
N VAL A 119 -22.03 -0.14 16.98
CA VAL A 119 -22.84 -1.30 17.38
C VAL A 119 -22.14 -2.62 17.03
N ALA A 120 -21.64 -2.75 15.80
CA ALA A 120 -20.93 -3.96 15.38
C ALA A 120 -19.68 -4.22 16.26
N PHE A 121 -18.95 -3.16 16.60
CA PHE A 121 -17.81 -3.23 17.50
C PHE A 121 -18.24 -3.67 18.91
N ALA A 122 -19.27 -3.06 19.48
CA ALA A 122 -19.79 -3.43 20.80
C ALA A 122 -20.22 -4.90 20.84
N GLN A 123 -20.95 -5.37 19.81
CA GLN A 123 -21.38 -6.76 19.69
C GLN A 123 -20.21 -7.74 19.57
N SER A 124 -19.13 -7.36 18.88
CA SER A 124 -17.93 -8.20 18.76
C SER A 124 -17.24 -8.46 20.11
N ASN A 125 -17.47 -7.59 21.09
CA ASN A 125 -16.94 -7.67 22.45
C ASN A 125 -17.90 -8.33 23.44
N LEU A 126 -19.02 -8.89 22.97
CA LEU A 126 -19.88 -9.77 23.76
C LEU A 126 -19.39 -11.22 23.74
N ALA A 127 -19.69 -11.94 24.82
CA ALA A 127 -19.48 -13.37 24.97
C ALA A 127 -20.67 -14.00 25.70
N GLY A 128 -20.64 -15.33 25.86
CA GLY A 128 -21.59 -16.07 26.71
C GLY A 128 -23.06 -15.72 26.48
N ARG A 129 -23.78 -15.46 27.58
CA ARG A 129 -25.22 -15.14 27.59
C ARG A 129 -25.51 -13.84 26.84
N ALA A 130 -24.68 -12.82 26.99
CA ALA A 130 -24.87 -11.53 26.32
C ALA A 130 -24.77 -11.66 24.79
N LYS A 131 -23.82 -12.45 24.28
CA LYS A 131 -23.70 -12.70 22.84
C LYS A 131 -24.90 -13.46 22.30
N ASN A 132 -25.38 -14.48 23.01
CA ASN A 132 -26.56 -15.25 22.60
C ASN A 132 -27.82 -14.38 22.57
N TRP A 133 -28.00 -13.52 23.57
CA TRP A 133 -29.09 -12.54 23.60
C TRP A 133 -29.05 -11.60 22.39
N ALA A 134 -27.89 -10.98 22.12
CA ALA A 134 -27.76 -10.03 21.01
C ALA A 134 -28.00 -10.69 19.64
N SER A 135 -27.51 -11.91 19.45
CA SER A 135 -27.78 -12.70 18.24
C SER A 135 -29.25 -13.09 18.11
N GLY A 136 -29.92 -13.45 19.21
CA GLY A 136 -31.35 -13.77 19.23
C GLY A 136 -32.21 -12.59 18.79
N LEU A 137 -31.90 -11.37 19.27
CA LEU A 137 -32.59 -10.16 18.82
C LEU A 137 -32.40 -9.91 17.32
N LYS A 138 -31.17 -10.06 16.81
CA LYS A 138 -30.87 -9.88 15.38
C LYS A 138 -31.52 -10.91 14.45
N LEU A 139 -31.80 -12.11 14.97
CA LEU A 139 -32.49 -13.14 14.20
C LEU A 139 -33.95 -12.73 13.92
N HIS A 140 -34.58 -12.01 14.86
CA HIS A 140 -35.94 -11.50 14.70
C HIS A 140 -35.99 -10.18 13.94
N ASP A 141 -35.01 -9.30 14.17
CA ASP A 141 -34.90 -8.01 13.51
C ASP A 141 -33.42 -7.70 13.19
N PRO A 142 -33.01 -7.75 11.90
CA PRO A 142 -31.64 -7.42 11.50
C PRO A 142 -31.17 -6.02 11.94
N TYR A 143 -32.10 -5.09 12.17
CA TYR A 143 -31.88 -3.72 12.58
C TYR A 143 -32.23 -3.45 14.05
N ALA A 144 -32.26 -4.49 14.90
CA ALA A 144 -32.63 -4.42 16.32
C ALA A 144 -31.88 -3.36 17.16
N PHE A 145 -30.77 -2.82 16.63
CA PHE A 145 -29.95 -1.80 17.26
C PHE A 145 -29.63 -0.68 16.26
N GLU A 146 -30.40 0.41 16.32
CA GLU A 146 -30.24 1.58 15.44
C GLU A 146 -29.03 2.46 15.82
N SER A 147 -28.60 2.43 17.08
CA SER A 147 -27.47 3.20 17.58
C SER A 147 -26.80 2.52 18.78
N LEU A 148 -25.58 2.95 19.11
CA LEU A 148 -24.86 2.46 20.29
C LEU A 148 -25.64 2.72 21.58
N GLU A 149 -26.32 3.87 21.68
CA GLU A 149 -27.12 4.23 22.86
C GLU A 149 -28.35 3.32 23.02
N VAL A 150 -29.05 3.02 21.92
CA VAL A 150 -30.15 2.04 21.93
C VAL A 150 -29.64 0.67 22.34
N PHE A 151 -28.48 0.25 21.82
CA PHE A 151 -27.84 -1.01 22.20
C PHE A 151 -27.51 -1.06 23.70
N LYS A 152 -26.83 -0.05 24.26
CA LYS A 152 -26.50 0.03 25.69
C LYS A 152 -27.75 0.04 26.57
N SER A 153 -28.79 0.76 26.15
CA SER A 153 -30.06 0.84 26.87
C SER A 153 -30.75 -0.53 26.96
N ARG A 154 -30.87 -1.24 25.84
CA ARG A 154 -31.43 -2.61 25.82
C ARG A 154 -30.58 -3.59 26.63
N LEU A 155 -29.25 -3.44 26.58
CA LEU A 155 -28.34 -4.28 27.37
C LEU A 155 -28.51 -4.04 28.87
N ARG A 156 -28.65 -2.78 29.32
CA ARG A 156 -29.00 -2.46 30.71
C ARG A 156 -30.33 -3.09 31.12
N GLN A 157 -31.38 -2.88 30.35
CA GLN A 157 -32.71 -3.43 30.65
C GLN A 157 -32.71 -4.96 30.82
N THR A 158 -31.82 -5.66 30.11
CA THR A 158 -31.75 -7.11 30.13
C THR A 158 -30.85 -7.66 31.24
N PHE A 159 -29.73 -7.00 31.53
CA PHE A 159 -28.66 -7.53 32.38
C PHE A 159 -28.38 -6.74 33.65
N GLU A 160 -28.99 -5.56 33.83
CA GLU A 160 -28.91 -4.84 35.10
C GLU A 160 -29.82 -5.54 36.12
N PRO A 161 -29.33 -5.83 37.34
CA PRO A 161 -30.19 -6.42 38.37
C PRO A 161 -31.33 -5.45 38.70
N PRO A 162 -32.55 -5.95 38.99
CA PRO A 162 -33.65 -5.11 39.45
C PRO A 162 -33.17 -4.28 40.64
N ARG A 163 -33.35 -2.96 40.58
CA ARG A 163 -33.08 -2.09 41.74
C ARG A 163 -33.88 -2.65 42.90
N ALA A 164 -33.19 -3.01 43.98
CA ALA A 164 -33.80 -3.53 45.18
C ALA A 164 -34.60 -2.41 45.87
N GLU A 165 -35.76 -2.11 45.32
CA GLU A 165 -36.81 -1.36 46.00
C GLU A 165 -37.54 -2.40 46.85
N PHE A 166 -37.35 -2.31 48.17
CA PHE A 166 -37.89 -3.20 49.22
C PHE A 166 -37.18 -4.54 49.43
N ARG A 167 -36.11 -4.49 50.23
CA ARG A 167 -35.92 -5.49 51.29
C ARG A 167 -36.19 -4.80 52.62
N ALA A 168 -37.47 -4.75 52.99
CA ALA A 168 -37.92 -4.46 54.35
C ALA A 168 -37.84 -5.73 55.19
#